data_AF-A0AAV5VG47-F1
#
_entry.id   AF-A0AAV5VG47-F1
#
_cell.length_a   1.000
_cell.length_b   1.000
_cell.length_c   1.000
_cell.angle_alpha   90.00
_cell.angle_beta   90.00
_cell.angle_gamma   90.00
#
_symmetry.space_group_name_H-M   'P 1'
#
loop_
_entity.id
_entity.type
_entity.pdbx_description
1 polymer ?
#
loop_
_entity_poly.entity_id
_entity_poly.type
_entity_poly.pdbx_seq_one_letter_code
_entity_poly.pdbx_strand_id
1 'polypeptide(L)'
;CSFKPKDPHGVNFGCDVLKSTLKALNIRLVVRGHRAMRNGFSMSFDNLFTLYSALSYTEQPKPGAKQAQPLPKNRGAVLSINEHGQMAFKILTHGGG
;
A
#
# COMPACT_ATOMS: atom_id res chain seq x y z
N CYS A 1 -8.09 20.01 -18.56
CA CYS A 1 -8.44 18.79 -17.81
C CYS A 1 -8.87 19.18 -16.39
N SER A 2 -10.17 19.14 -16.07
CA SER A 2 -10.65 19.45 -14.71
C SER A 2 -10.60 18.18 -13.86
N PHE A 3 -9.81 18.21 -12.77
CA PHE A 3 -9.75 17.14 -11.78
C PHE A 3 -10.92 17.31 -10.80
N LYS A 4 -11.85 16.35 -10.76
CA LYS A 4 -12.85 16.23 -9.69
C LYS A 4 -12.45 15.08 -8.77
N PRO A 5 -12.11 15.31 -7.50
CA PRO A 5 -11.84 14.22 -6.57
C PRO A 5 -13.14 13.43 -6.35
N LYS A 6 -13.07 12.12 -6.63
CA LYS A 6 -14.16 11.17 -6.33
C LYS A 6 -14.13 10.66 -4.89
N ASP A 7 -13.11 11.04 -4.12
CA ASP A 7 -12.86 10.55 -2.77
C ASP A 7 -12.61 11.76 -1.83
N PRO A 8 -13.41 11.95 -0.77
CA PRO A 8 -13.21 13.05 0.18
C PRO A 8 -11.91 12.96 0.99
N HIS A 9 -11.16 11.85 0.89
CA HIS A 9 -9.96 11.60 1.67
C HIS A 9 -8.64 11.63 0.89
N GLY A 10 -8.66 11.97 -0.42
CA GLY A 10 -7.41 12.11 -1.16
C GLY A 10 -7.52 12.26 -2.67
N VAL A 11 -6.35 12.50 -3.29
CA VAL A 11 -6.16 12.65 -4.74
C VAL A 11 -5.48 11.39 -5.27
N ASN A 12 -6.03 10.78 -6.32
CA ASN A 12 -5.33 9.74 -7.06
C ASN A 12 -4.34 10.39 -8.05
N PHE A 13 -3.10 9.92 -8.07
CA PHE A 13 -2.05 10.41 -8.97
C PHE A 13 -1.55 9.30 -9.90
N GLY A 14 -1.10 9.70 -11.08
CA GLY A 14 -0.52 8.81 -12.09
C GLY A 14 1.00 8.61 -11.92
N CYS A 15 1.54 7.70 -12.73
CA CYS A 15 2.98 7.38 -12.78
C CYS A 15 3.84 8.59 -13.18
N ASP A 16 3.31 9.46 -14.05
CA ASP A 16 3.90 10.72 -14.50
C ASP A 16 4.15 11.68 -13.34
N VAL A 17 3.11 11.93 -12.53
CA VAL A 17 3.21 12.79 -11.34
C VAL A 17 4.23 12.21 -10.37
N LEU A 18 4.15 10.92 -10.06
CA LEU A 18 5.10 10.25 -9.17
C LEU A 18 6.56 10.41 -9.63
N LYS A 19 6.85 10.15 -10.91
CA LYS A 19 8.20 10.27 -11.47
C LYS A 19 8.72 11.70 -11.42
N SER A 20 7.88 12.68 -11.76
CA SER A 20 8.24 14.10 -11.68
C SER A 20 8.57 14.53 -10.24
N THR A 21 7.76 14.12 -9.27
CA THR A 21 7.95 14.41 -7.85
C THR A 21 9.22 13.76 -7.31
N LEU A 22 9.45 12.48 -7.60
CA LEU A 22 10.67 11.77 -7.19
C LEU A 22 11.94 12.45 -7.73
N LYS A 23 11.91 12.85 -9.01
CA LYS A 23 13.01 13.60 -9.63
C LYS A 23 13.23 14.96 -8.97
N ALA A 24 12.16 15.72 -8.74
CA ALA A 24 12.25 17.04 -8.14
C ALA A 24 12.77 17.01 -6.70
N LEU A 25 12.42 15.96 -5.93
CA LEU A 25 12.82 15.80 -4.53
C LEU A 25 14.13 15.00 -4.36
N ASN A 26 14.73 14.52 -5.45
CA ASN A 26 15.87 13.61 -5.43
C ASN A 26 15.64 12.35 -4.55
N ILE A 27 14.43 11.79 -4.63
CA ILE A 27 14.05 10.56 -3.92
C ILE A 27 13.96 9.41 -4.93
N ARG A 28 14.34 8.20 -4.52
CA ARG A 28 14.34 7.01 -5.40
C ARG A 28 13.09 6.14 -5.26
N LEU A 29 12.43 6.19 -4.12
CA LEU A 29 11.36 5.28 -3.75
C LEU A 29 10.37 5.95 -2.80
N VAL A 30 9.08 5.74 -3.03
CA VAL A 30 8.03 6.01 -2.05
C VAL A 30 7.56 4.70 -1.44
N VAL A 31 7.52 4.63 -0.11
CA VAL A 31 6.85 3.56 0.63
C VAL A 31 5.62 4.16 1.30
N ARG A 32 4.43 3.63 1.00
CA ARG A 32 3.15 4.13 1.53
C ARG A 32 2.32 3.00 2.14
N GLY A 33 1.41 3.37 3.05
CA GLY A 33 0.38 2.47 3.55
C GLY A 33 -0.95 2.60 2.79
N HIS A 34 -2.05 2.55 3.57
CA HIS A 34 -3.42 2.90 3.21
C HIS A 34 -4.25 1.86 2.43
N ARG A 35 -3.65 1.00 1.58
CA ARG A 35 -4.39 -0.08 0.91
C ARG A 35 -4.00 -1.44 1.45
N ALA A 36 -5.00 -2.25 1.82
CA ALA A 36 -4.78 -3.63 2.22
C ALA A 36 -4.26 -4.46 1.03
N MET A 37 -3.22 -5.25 1.27
CA MET A 37 -2.54 -6.04 0.25
C MET A 37 -2.57 -7.51 0.61
N ARG A 38 -2.76 -8.39 -0.39
CA ARG A 38 -2.83 -9.84 -0.16
C ARG A 38 -1.57 -10.39 0.52
N ASN A 39 -0.39 -9.93 0.11
CA ASN A 39 0.88 -10.36 0.69
C ASN A 39 1.43 -9.38 1.74
N GLY A 40 0.65 -8.39 2.16
CA GLY A 40 1.13 -7.31 3.01
C GLY A 40 2.00 -6.28 2.28
N PHE A 41 2.38 -6.51 1.02
CA PHE A 41 3.00 -5.48 0.20
C PHE A 41 2.73 -5.68 -1.29
N SER A 42 2.93 -4.62 -2.08
CA SER A 42 3.01 -4.67 -3.55
C SER A 42 3.92 -3.55 -4.05
N MET A 43 4.54 -3.76 -5.22
CA MET A 43 5.29 -2.73 -5.92
C MET A 43 4.46 -2.23 -7.12
N SER A 44 4.56 -0.94 -7.41
CA SER A 44 3.92 -0.29 -8.56
C SER A 44 4.90 0.69 -9.18
N PHE A 45 4.89 0.79 -10.52
CA PHE A 45 5.70 1.75 -11.29
C PHE A 45 7.21 1.74 -10.99
N ASP A 46 7.73 0.63 -10.48
CA ASP A 46 9.13 0.41 -10.07
C ASP A 46 9.67 1.33 -8.95
N ASN A 47 8.85 2.23 -8.40
CA ASN A 47 9.28 3.22 -7.42
C ASN A 47 8.22 3.55 -6.35
N LEU A 48 7.11 2.80 -6.31
CA LEU A 48 6.08 2.91 -5.29
C LEU A 48 5.83 1.55 -4.63
N PHE A 49 6.22 1.42 -3.37
CA PHE A 49 5.80 0.30 -2.54
C PHE A 49 4.55 0.67 -1.76
N THR A 50 3.56 -0.21 -1.79
CA THR A 50 2.49 -0.22 -0.81
C THR A 50 2.78 -1.29 0.23
N LEU A 51 2.78 -0.92 1.51
CA LEU A 51 3.01 -1.80 2.64
C LEU A 51 1.75 -1.82 3.52
N TYR A 52 1.38 -2.99 4.00
CA TYR A 52 0.23 -3.21 4.85
C TYR A 52 0.58 -4.24 5.93
N SER A 53 0.51 -3.82 7.19
CA SER A 53 1.00 -4.63 8.32
C SER A 53 -0.10 -5.37 9.07
N ALA A 54 -1.39 -5.02 8.89
CA ALA A 54 -2.47 -5.70 9.58
C ALA A 54 -2.82 -7.04 8.90
N LEU A 55 -3.02 -8.07 9.72
CA LEU A 55 -3.50 -9.40 9.34
C LEU A 55 -5.03 -9.42 9.32
N SER A 56 -5.63 -10.26 8.46
CA SER A 56 -7.08 -10.52 8.44
C SER A 56 -7.93 -9.25 8.42
N TYR A 57 -7.54 -8.29 7.58
CA TYR A 57 -8.24 -7.03 7.43
C TYR A 57 -9.63 -7.27 6.85
N THR A 58 -10.61 -6.65 7.47
CA THR A 58 -12.00 -6.68 7.01
C THR A 58 -12.34 -5.31 6.45
N GLU A 59 -12.69 -5.26 5.17
CA GLU A 59 -13.10 -4.01 4.53
C GLU A 59 -14.46 -3.58 5.05
N GLN A 60 -14.65 -2.27 5.20
CA GLN A 60 -15.96 -1.73 5.56
C GLN A 60 -17.03 -2.17 4.53
N PRO A 61 -18.28 -2.37 4.96
CA PRO A 61 -19.36 -2.72 4.05
C PRO A 61 -19.49 -1.64 2.97
N LYS A 62 -19.51 -2.05 1.70
CA LYS A 62 -19.87 -1.13 0.61
C LYS A 62 -21.32 -0.65 0.81
N PRO A 63 -21.68 0.56 0.36
CA PRO A 63 -23.07 1.01 0.37
C PRO A 63 -23.99 -0.05 -0.28
N GLY A 64 -24.95 -0.56 0.47
CA GLY A 64 -25.85 -1.65 0.04
C GLY A 64 -25.44 -3.08 0.43
N ALA A 65 -24.25 -3.28 1.03
CA ALA A 65 -23.83 -4.58 1.58
C ALA A 65 -24.24 -4.70 3.05
N LYS A 66 -24.82 -5.85 3.43
CA LYS A 66 -25.27 -6.12 4.81
C LYS A 66 -24.12 -6.41 5.79
N GLN A 67 -22.94 -6.79 5.30
CA GLN A 67 -21.79 -7.17 6.13
C GLN A 67 -20.46 -6.75 5.50
N ALA A 68 -19.50 -6.46 6.38
CA ALA A 68 -18.11 -6.23 6.06
C ALA A 68 -17.51 -7.51 5.44
N GLN A 69 -16.78 -7.40 4.33
CA GLN A 69 -16.17 -8.57 3.71
C GLN A 69 -14.70 -8.69 4.15
N PRO A 70 -14.29 -9.84 4.69
CA PRO A 70 -12.88 -10.08 4.97
C PRO A 70 -12.12 -10.09 3.65
N LEU A 71 -10.98 -9.40 3.60
CA LEU A 71 -10.08 -9.49 2.45
C LEU A 71 -9.46 -10.90 2.48
N PRO A 72 -9.76 -11.80 1.54
CA PRO A 72 -9.39 -13.20 1.69
C PRO A 72 -7.87 -13.35 1.76
N LYS A 73 -7.39 -13.88 2.90
CA LYS A 73 -5.98 -14.26 3.13
C LYS A 73 -4.98 -13.10 3.06
N ASN A 74 -5.36 -11.87 3.44
CA ASN A 74 -4.37 -10.80 3.53
C ASN A 74 -3.34 -11.11 4.63
N ARG A 75 -2.07 -11.08 4.25
CA ARG A 75 -0.93 -11.12 5.17
C ARG A 75 -0.55 -9.71 5.58
N GLY A 76 0.10 -9.59 6.72
CA GLY A 76 0.84 -8.38 7.08
C GLY A 76 2.27 -8.47 6.56
N ALA A 77 2.94 -7.33 6.39
CA ALA A 77 4.38 -7.30 6.18
C ALA A 77 5.03 -6.13 6.95
N VAL A 78 6.31 -6.31 7.26
CA VAL A 78 7.21 -5.27 7.76
C VAL A 78 8.36 -5.14 6.75
N LEU A 79 8.66 -3.92 6.34
CA LEU A 79 9.82 -3.59 5.52
C LEU A 79 10.98 -3.18 6.43
N SER A 80 12.09 -3.90 6.34
CA SER A 80 13.36 -3.52 6.95
C SER A 80 14.29 -2.94 5.88
N ILE A 81 14.95 -1.84 6.21
CA ILE A 81 15.97 -1.21 5.36
C ILE A 81 17.24 -1.11 6.19
N ASN A 82 18.35 -1.64 5.68
CA ASN A 82 19.64 -1.51 6.37
C ASN A 82 20.38 -0.22 5.96
N GLU A 83 21.55 0.01 6.57
CA GLU A 83 22.41 1.17 6.32
C GLU A 83 22.91 1.28 4.85
N HIS A 84 22.89 0.18 4.10
CA HIS A 84 23.24 0.15 2.69
C HIS A 84 22.04 0.38 1.75
N GLY A 85 20.85 0.63 2.30
CA GLY A 85 19.62 0.78 1.53
C GLY A 85 19.08 -0.53 0.96
N GLN A 86 19.58 -1.69 1.43
CA GLN A 86 19.04 -2.98 1.06
C GLN A 86 17.72 -3.21 1.78
N MET A 87 16.74 -3.73 1.05
CA MET A 87 15.37 -3.89 1.52
C MET A 87 15.05 -5.37 1.73
N ALA A 88 14.42 -5.69 2.85
CA ALA A 88 13.90 -7.04 3.15
C ALA A 88 12.48 -6.95 3.71
N PHE A 89 11.64 -7.92 3.34
CA PHE A 89 10.27 -8.01 3.84
C PHE A 89 10.12 -9.19 4.79
N LYS A 90 9.67 -8.92 6.02
CA LYS A 90 9.18 -9.95 6.92
C LYS A 90 7.67 -10.07 6.75
N ILE A 91 7.23 -11.19 6.18
CA ILE A 91 5.80 -11.51 6.10
C ILE A 91 5.30 -11.94 7.47
N LEU A 92 4.24 -11.29 7.93
CA LEU A 92 3.50 -11.67 9.12
C LEU A 92 2.50 -12.75 8.72
N THR A 93 2.54 -13.86 9.44
CA THR A 93 1.57 -14.94 9.35
C THR A 93 0.80 -15.01 10.66
N HIS A 94 -0.40 -15.58 10.65
CA HIS A 94 -1.04 -15.99 11.90
C HIS A 94 -0.08 -16.98 12.57
N GLY A 95 0.21 -16.77 13.86
CA GLY A 95 1.11 -17.65 14.60
C GLY A 95 0.61 -19.09 14.53
N GLY A 96 1.35 -19.94 13.82
CA GLY A 96 1.40 -21.37 14.09
C GLY A 96 2.62 -21.59 14.96
N GLY A 97 2.45 -22.34 16.05
CA GLY A 97 3.58 -23.04 16.67
C GLY A 97 4.17 -24.07 15.72
#